data_AF-A0A165E9V2-F1
#
_entry.id   AF-A0A165E9V2-F1
#
_cell.length_a   1.000
_cell.length_b   1.000
_cell.length_c   1.000
_cell.angle_alpha   90.00
_cell.angle_beta   90.00
_cell.angle_gamma   90.00
#
_symmetry.space_group_name_H-M   'P 1'
#
loop_
_entity.id
_entity.type
_entity.pdbx_description
1 polymer ?
#
loop_
_entity_poly.entity_id
_entity_poly.type
_entity_poly.pdbx_seq_one_letter_code
_entity_poly.pdbx_strand_id
1 'polypeptide(L)'
;MSCGDHSQPAYGTPEYHSAGAAVMSFAPIQQIHQHICAFHPYAHDKTRATRAHHFCTHIRPDMHQCVIYDGPGDKARLIGIEYIVTDELFKSLPEDEKKYWHSHKYEVESGLLMLVAKPGVSNETMDTAEQPAMRELRKTYGKTIHTWIFDEYPDLPLGPPQLMMSWTNDSDWETEEFKAAVAARDAELGVSTEGKRTLRAAYLPKDGFEPDAKADYPTHCGKSVMLKPVEVDVKPL
;
A
#
# COMPACT_ATOMS: atom_id res chain seq x y z
N MET A 1 -38.04 27.52 36.16
CA MET A 1 -37.09 26.43 35.88
C MET A 1 -37.51 25.80 34.57
N SER A 2 -36.82 26.13 33.47
CA SER A 2 -37.03 25.47 32.17
C SER A 2 -35.76 24.68 31.89
N CYS A 3 -35.91 23.37 31.71
CA CYS A 3 -34.86 22.44 31.34
C CYS A 3 -34.20 22.90 30.04
N GLY A 4 -32.86 22.87 30.01
CA GLY A 4 -32.07 23.21 28.83
C GLY A 4 -32.36 22.24 27.68
N ASP A 5 -32.48 22.80 26.50
CA ASP A 5 -32.53 22.09 25.23
C ASP A 5 -31.18 21.41 24.98
N HIS A 6 -31.10 20.13 25.30
CA HIS A 6 -29.99 19.27 24.92
C HIS A 6 -30.21 18.78 23.49
N SER A 7 -30.13 19.68 22.51
CA SER A 7 -30.05 19.27 21.11
C SER A 7 -28.77 18.44 20.95
N GLN A 8 -28.90 17.13 20.77
CA GLN A 8 -27.73 16.31 20.46
C GLN A 8 -27.08 16.84 19.17
N PRO A 9 -25.74 16.88 19.10
CA PRO A 9 -25.07 17.31 17.89
C PRO A 9 -25.49 16.39 16.74
N ALA A 10 -26.05 16.96 15.67
CA ALA A 10 -26.50 16.23 14.49
C ALA A 10 -25.34 15.57 13.70
N TYR A 11 -24.10 15.96 14.00
CA TYR A 11 -22.90 15.38 13.42
C TYR A 11 -22.75 13.91 13.84
N GLY A 12 -22.59 13.01 12.87
CA GLY A 12 -22.50 11.56 13.11
C GLY A 12 -23.83 10.81 12.96
N THR A 13 -24.92 11.50 12.64
CA THR A 13 -26.21 10.86 12.32
C THR A 13 -26.27 10.40 10.85
N PRO A 14 -27.01 9.32 10.53
CA PRO A 14 -27.23 8.89 9.14
C PRO A 14 -27.78 10.00 8.22
N GLU A 15 -28.62 10.88 8.77
CA GLU A 15 -29.21 12.01 8.08
C GLU A 15 -28.15 13.04 7.68
N TYR A 16 -27.27 13.42 8.62
CA TYR A 16 -26.16 14.34 8.32
C TYR A 16 -25.19 13.73 7.30
N HIS A 17 -24.87 12.43 7.41
CA HIS A 17 -24.01 11.76 6.44
C HIS A 17 -24.62 11.76 5.03
N SER A 18 -25.93 11.50 4.93
CA SER A 18 -26.66 11.48 3.66
C SER A 18 -26.76 12.88 3.04
N ALA A 19 -27.10 13.90 3.83
CA ALA A 19 -27.07 15.30 3.39
C ALA A 19 -25.67 15.73 2.95
N GLY A 20 -24.63 15.34 3.72
CA GLY A 20 -23.24 15.58 3.40
C GLY A 20 -22.82 14.98 2.05
N ALA A 21 -23.20 13.73 1.78
CA ALA A 21 -22.95 13.07 0.50
C ALA A 21 -23.61 13.80 -0.69
N ALA A 22 -24.71 14.51 -0.47
CA ALA A 22 -25.41 15.27 -1.50
C ALA A 22 -24.83 16.67 -1.75
N VAL A 23 -24.19 17.30 -0.77
CA VAL A 23 -23.76 18.72 -0.86
C VAL A 23 -22.24 18.93 -0.88
N MET A 24 -21.46 17.98 -0.36
CA MET A 24 -19.99 18.08 -0.32
C MET A 24 -19.36 17.46 -1.57
N SER A 25 -18.24 18.04 -2.01
CA SER A 25 -17.43 17.48 -3.09
C SER A 25 -16.39 16.51 -2.55
N PHE A 26 -16.31 15.33 -3.14
CA PHE A 26 -15.30 14.30 -2.86
C PHE A 26 -14.39 14.07 -4.07
N ALA A 27 -14.20 15.09 -4.91
CA ALA A 27 -13.51 14.96 -6.19
C ALA A 27 -12.17 14.21 -6.11
N PRO A 28 -11.25 14.46 -5.13
CA PRO A 28 -10.01 13.70 -5.04
C PRO A 28 -10.22 12.20 -4.77
N ILE A 29 -11.18 11.85 -3.90
CA ILE A 29 -11.49 10.46 -3.57
C ILE A 29 -12.14 9.75 -4.76
N GLN A 30 -12.96 10.46 -5.53
CA GLN A 30 -13.63 9.91 -6.73
C GLN A 30 -12.66 9.64 -7.89
N GLN A 31 -11.40 10.11 -7.83
CA GLN A 31 -10.39 9.79 -8.85
C GLN A 31 -9.71 8.42 -8.62
N ILE A 32 -9.93 7.77 -7.48
CA ILE A 32 -9.36 6.45 -7.20
C ILE A 32 -9.92 5.45 -8.21
N HIS A 33 -9.02 4.83 -8.98
CA HIS A 33 -9.39 3.93 -10.09
C HIS A 33 -8.66 2.58 -10.03
N GLN A 34 -7.84 2.35 -9.01
CA GLN A 34 -7.09 1.10 -8.86
C GLN A 34 -7.06 0.64 -7.41
N HIS A 35 -7.32 -0.65 -7.20
CA HIS A 35 -7.29 -1.32 -5.91
C HIS A 35 -6.25 -2.44 -5.94
N ILE A 36 -5.21 -2.33 -5.11
CA ILE A 36 -4.11 -3.29 -5.02
C ILE A 36 -4.09 -3.88 -3.61
N CYS A 37 -3.82 -5.17 -3.50
CA CYS A 37 -3.51 -5.84 -2.24
C CYS A 37 -2.04 -6.30 -2.29
N ALA A 38 -1.26 -5.90 -1.30
CA ALA A 38 0.15 -6.28 -1.13
C ALA A 38 0.46 -6.54 0.35
N PHE A 39 1.73 -6.81 0.65
CA PHE A 39 2.23 -7.01 2.01
C PHE A 39 3.43 -6.11 2.26
N HIS A 40 3.41 -5.42 3.39
CA HIS A 40 4.42 -4.43 3.75
C HIS A 40 5.21 -4.88 4.97
N PRO A 41 6.47 -5.33 4.82
CA PRO A 41 7.45 -5.27 5.90
C PRO A 41 7.62 -3.90 6.51
N TYR A 42 7.94 -3.90 7.79
CA TYR A 42 8.65 -2.76 8.37
C TYR A 42 10.06 -2.69 7.81
N ALA A 43 10.49 -1.50 7.38
CA ALA A 43 11.81 -1.32 6.79
C ALA A 43 12.94 -1.80 7.72
N HIS A 44 12.77 -1.65 9.03
CA HIS A 44 13.75 -1.99 10.05
C HIS A 44 13.54 -3.38 10.68
N ASP A 45 12.42 -4.04 10.40
CA ASP A 45 12.06 -5.35 10.94
C ASP A 45 11.28 -6.16 9.89
N LYS A 46 12.01 -6.93 9.09
CA LYS A 46 11.42 -7.79 8.05
C LYS A 46 10.72 -9.04 8.62
N THR A 47 10.79 -9.30 9.93
CA THR A 47 10.06 -10.43 10.53
C THR A 47 8.57 -10.13 10.69
N ARG A 48 8.20 -8.85 10.56
CA ARG A 48 6.83 -8.36 10.68
C ARG A 48 6.39 -7.75 9.36
N ALA A 49 5.22 -8.17 8.89
CA ALA A 49 4.58 -7.57 7.74
C ALA A 49 3.08 -7.44 7.95
N THR A 50 2.51 -6.43 7.33
CA THR A 50 1.09 -6.13 7.40
C THR A 50 0.48 -6.22 6.01
N ARG A 51 -0.76 -6.70 5.92
CA ARG A 51 -1.52 -6.65 4.68
C ARG A 51 -1.92 -5.20 4.39
N ALA A 52 -1.74 -4.78 3.14
CA ALA A 52 -1.99 -3.42 2.71
C ALA A 52 -2.89 -3.39 1.47
N HIS A 53 -4.02 -2.71 1.59
CA HIS A 53 -4.95 -2.43 0.50
C HIS A 53 -4.77 -1.00 0.03
N HIS A 54 -4.17 -0.85 -1.13
CA HIS A 54 -3.92 0.44 -1.76
C HIS A 54 -5.09 0.84 -2.64
N PHE A 55 -5.54 2.08 -2.48
CA PHE A 55 -6.54 2.71 -3.32
C PHE A 55 -5.88 3.90 -4.01
N CYS A 56 -5.53 3.69 -5.27
CA CYS A 56 -4.61 4.55 -6.00
C CYS A 56 -5.29 5.45 -7.03
N THR A 57 -4.71 6.63 -7.21
CA THR A 57 -4.98 7.57 -8.30
C THR A 57 -3.69 7.83 -9.05
N HIS A 58 -3.71 7.76 -10.38
CA HIS A 58 -2.62 8.23 -11.23
C HIS A 58 -2.77 9.74 -11.39
N ILE A 59 -2.03 10.50 -10.59
CA ILE A 59 -2.08 11.98 -10.65
C ILE A 59 -1.31 12.54 -11.84
N ARG A 60 -0.34 11.76 -12.33
CA ARG A 60 0.46 11.99 -13.55
C ARG A 60 0.87 10.64 -14.15
N PRO A 61 1.30 10.58 -15.42
CA PRO A 61 1.77 9.33 -16.03
C PRO A 61 2.98 8.69 -15.34
N ASP A 62 3.74 9.48 -14.58
CA ASP A 62 4.97 9.06 -13.89
C ASP A 62 4.80 8.94 -12.37
N MET A 63 3.59 9.20 -11.83
CA MET A 63 3.36 9.30 -10.40
C MET A 63 1.94 8.87 -10.00
N HIS A 64 1.87 7.87 -9.11
CA HIS A 64 0.64 7.49 -8.43
C HIS A 64 0.70 7.94 -6.97
N GLN A 65 -0.47 8.17 -6.40
CA GLN A 65 -0.65 8.30 -4.95
C GLN A 65 -1.73 7.33 -4.50
N CYS A 66 -1.49 6.67 -3.38
CA CYS A 66 -2.38 5.68 -2.81
C CYS A 66 -2.68 6.03 -1.36
N VAL A 67 -3.94 5.90 -0.97
CA VAL A 67 -4.32 5.75 0.44
C VAL A 67 -4.39 4.27 0.76
N ILE A 68 -3.87 3.88 1.93
CA ILE A 68 -3.69 2.47 2.29
C ILE A 68 -4.59 2.14 3.46
N TYR A 69 -5.34 1.05 3.32
CA TYR A 69 -6.15 0.46 4.37
C TYR A 69 -5.64 -0.93 4.75
N ASP A 70 -5.97 -1.41 5.94
CA ASP A 70 -5.64 -2.77 6.40
C ASP A 70 -6.54 -3.87 5.82
N GLY A 71 -7.63 -3.48 5.16
CA GLY A 71 -8.62 -4.39 4.59
C GLY A 71 -9.39 -3.79 3.42
N PRO A 72 -10.19 -4.61 2.70
CA PRO A 72 -11.00 -4.16 1.58
C PRO A 72 -12.42 -3.70 1.99
N GLY A 73 -12.80 -3.88 3.26
CA GLY A 73 -14.15 -3.62 3.77
C GLY A 73 -14.43 -2.16 4.14
N ASP A 74 -15.70 -1.85 4.37
CA ASP A 74 -16.22 -0.52 4.75
C ASP A 74 -15.73 -0.03 6.13
N LYS A 75 -15.26 -0.95 6.98
CA LYS A 75 -14.69 -0.66 8.31
C LYS A 75 -13.17 -0.75 8.36
N ALA A 76 -12.51 -0.82 7.20
CA ALA A 76 -11.05 -0.88 7.16
C ALA A 76 -10.44 0.41 7.75
N ARG A 77 -9.33 0.25 8.46
CA ARG A 77 -8.58 1.35 9.08
C ARG A 77 -7.68 1.99 8.02
N LEU A 78 -7.67 3.33 7.95
CA LEU A 78 -6.65 4.05 7.17
C LEU A 78 -5.30 3.88 7.87
N ILE A 79 -4.40 3.12 7.26
CA ILE A 79 -3.11 2.78 7.88
C ILE A 79 -1.94 3.56 7.32
N GLY A 80 -2.04 4.13 6.12
CA GLY A 80 -0.89 4.80 5.51
C GLY A 80 -1.14 5.41 4.15
N ILE A 81 -0.05 5.81 3.53
CA ILE A 81 0.00 6.30 2.15
C ILE A 81 1.21 5.70 1.42
N GLU A 82 1.09 5.62 0.11
CA GLU A 82 2.20 5.33 -0.78
C GLU A 82 2.24 6.31 -1.93
N TYR A 83 3.44 6.73 -2.31
CA TYR A 83 3.72 7.33 -3.61
C TYR A 83 4.44 6.32 -4.48
N ILE A 84 3.98 6.15 -5.71
CA ILE A 84 4.59 5.25 -6.69
C ILE A 84 5.15 6.09 -7.82
N VAL A 85 6.41 5.85 -8.20
CA VAL A 85 7.07 6.54 -9.31
C VAL A 85 7.65 5.56 -10.31
N THR A 86 7.75 5.97 -11.57
CA THR A 86 8.43 5.20 -12.61
C THR A 86 9.93 5.09 -12.35
N ASP A 87 10.57 4.08 -12.96
CA ASP A 87 12.02 3.92 -12.92
C ASP A 87 12.80 5.14 -13.42
N GLU A 88 12.29 5.84 -14.44
CA GLU A 88 12.89 7.08 -14.93
C GLU A 88 12.86 8.19 -13.87
N LEU A 89 11.69 8.41 -13.25
CA LEU A 89 11.55 9.43 -12.21
C LEU A 89 12.36 9.06 -10.96
N PHE A 90 12.37 7.80 -10.56
CA PHE A 90 13.18 7.30 -9.45
C PHE A 90 14.67 7.60 -9.64
N LYS A 91 15.19 7.33 -10.86
CA LYS A 91 16.61 7.57 -11.17
C LYS A 91 17.01 9.05 -11.08
N SER A 92 16.05 9.95 -11.26
CA SER A 92 16.25 11.41 -11.14
C SER A 92 16.20 11.93 -9.69
N LEU A 93 15.78 11.11 -8.72
CA LEU A 93 15.70 11.52 -7.32
C LEU A 93 17.09 11.80 -6.72
N PRO A 94 17.18 12.71 -5.74
CA PRO A 94 18.37 12.87 -4.92
C PRO A 94 18.82 11.54 -4.30
N GLU A 95 20.13 11.38 -4.19
CA GLU A 95 20.72 10.11 -3.75
C GLU A 95 20.34 9.72 -2.32
N ASP A 96 20.19 10.70 -1.44
CA ASP A 96 19.77 10.53 -0.06
C ASP A 96 18.28 10.21 0.11
N GLU A 97 17.48 10.48 -0.92
CA GLU A 97 16.05 10.19 -0.98
C GLU A 97 15.78 8.73 -1.35
N LYS A 98 16.60 8.12 -2.22
CA LYS A 98 16.37 6.76 -2.76
C LYS A 98 16.21 5.67 -1.68
N LYS A 99 16.85 5.83 -0.51
CA LYS A 99 16.75 4.89 0.62
C LYS A 99 15.35 4.74 1.23
N TYR A 100 14.43 5.65 0.90
CA TYR A 100 13.03 5.61 1.35
C TYR A 100 12.11 4.81 0.41
N TRP A 101 12.65 4.25 -0.66
CA TRP A 101 11.88 3.62 -1.72
C TRP A 101 12.22 2.14 -1.84
N HIS A 102 11.24 1.35 -2.23
CA HIS A 102 11.39 -0.07 -2.54
C HIS A 102 10.95 -0.36 -3.97
N SER A 103 11.47 -1.41 -4.59
CA SER A 103 11.04 -1.84 -5.91
C SER A 103 9.79 -2.71 -5.85
N HIS A 104 8.84 -2.50 -6.76
CA HIS A 104 7.69 -3.39 -6.91
C HIS A 104 7.97 -4.65 -7.76
N LYS A 105 9.18 -4.77 -8.33
CA LYS A 105 9.52 -5.85 -9.27
C LYS A 105 9.17 -7.22 -8.70
N TYR A 106 9.66 -7.51 -7.50
CA TYR A 106 9.52 -8.83 -6.91
C TYR A 106 8.07 -9.12 -6.48
N GLU A 107 7.35 -8.17 -5.89
CA GLU A 107 5.94 -8.40 -5.52
C GLU A 107 5.05 -8.67 -6.74
N VAL A 108 5.33 -7.98 -7.85
CA VAL A 108 4.65 -8.24 -9.13
C VAL A 108 5.01 -9.64 -9.63
N GLU A 109 6.30 -9.96 -9.74
CA GLU A 109 6.75 -11.25 -10.31
C GLU A 109 6.36 -12.46 -9.45
N SER A 110 6.35 -12.33 -8.12
CA SER A 110 6.04 -13.41 -7.17
C SER A 110 4.54 -13.68 -7.00
N GLY A 111 3.67 -12.77 -7.42
CA GLY A 111 2.23 -12.88 -7.15
C GLY A 111 1.79 -12.31 -5.80
N LEU A 112 2.70 -11.75 -5.00
CA LEU A 112 2.32 -11.13 -3.72
C LEU A 112 1.44 -9.90 -3.91
N LEU A 113 1.73 -9.08 -4.93
CA LEU A 113 0.88 -7.98 -5.35
C LEU A 113 -0.29 -8.49 -6.19
N MET A 114 -1.52 -8.13 -5.82
CA MET A 114 -2.75 -8.48 -6.53
C MET A 114 -3.56 -7.25 -6.89
N LEU A 115 -4.13 -7.20 -8.09
CA LEU A 115 -5.28 -6.33 -8.31
C LEU A 115 -6.51 -6.99 -7.69
N VAL A 116 -7.26 -6.22 -6.91
CA VAL A 116 -8.46 -6.72 -6.24
C VAL A 116 -9.65 -6.53 -7.18
N ALA A 117 -10.31 -7.64 -7.50
CA ALA A 117 -11.49 -7.66 -8.36
C ALA A 117 -12.73 -7.20 -7.58
N LYS A 118 -13.69 -6.58 -8.29
CA LYS A 118 -15.04 -6.42 -7.72
C LYS A 118 -15.73 -7.78 -7.61
N PRO A 119 -16.63 -7.99 -6.62
CA PRO A 119 -17.44 -9.19 -6.56
C PRO A 119 -18.17 -9.45 -7.89
N GLY A 120 -18.12 -10.71 -8.34
CA GLY A 120 -18.73 -11.14 -9.61
C GLY A 120 -17.82 -11.05 -10.85
N VAL A 121 -16.62 -10.47 -10.75
CA VAL A 121 -15.61 -10.55 -11.81
C VAL A 121 -14.80 -11.85 -11.65
N SER A 122 -14.67 -12.64 -12.72
CA SER A 122 -13.90 -13.89 -12.67
C SER A 122 -12.39 -13.63 -12.64
N ASN A 123 -11.64 -14.55 -12.03
CA ASN A 123 -10.18 -14.51 -12.02
C ASN A 123 -9.58 -14.48 -13.43
N GLU A 124 -10.12 -15.25 -14.36
CA GLU A 124 -9.66 -15.30 -15.76
C GLU A 124 -9.79 -13.92 -16.45
N THR A 125 -10.89 -13.22 -16.16
CA THR A 125 -11.09 -11.84 -16.66
C THR A 125 -10.03 -10.92 -16.09
N MET A 126 -9.75 -11.04 -14.78
CA MET A 126 -8.73 -10.25 -14.10
C MET A 126 -7.31 -10.59 -14.57
N ASP A 127 -7.02 -11.86 -14.87
CA ASP A 127 -5.72 -12.33 -15.38
C ASP A 127 -5.35 -11.66 -16.70
N THR A 128 -6.33 -11.41 -17.56
CA THR A 128 -6.13 -10.65 -18.80
C THR A 128 -6.08 -9.15 -18.54
N ALA A 129 -7.00 -8.64 -17.72
CA ALA A 129 -7.13 -7.21 -17.45
C ALA A 129 -5.94 -6.62 -16.68
N GLU A 130 -5.28 -7.40 -15.82
CA GLU A 130 -4.15 -6.92 -15.01
C GLU A 130 -2.86 -6.71 -15.82
N GLN A 131 -2.72 -7.32 -17.00
CA GLN A 131 -1.43 -7.40 -17.68
C GLN A 131 -0.79 -6.04 -17.98
N PRO A 132 -1.51 -5.01 -18.48
CA PRO A 132 -0.94 -3.68 -18.67
C PRO A 132 -0.41 -3.08 -17.37
N ALA A 133 -1.21 -3.17 -16.30
CA ALA A 133 -0.83 -2.66 -14.98
C ALA A 133 0.39 -3.41 -14.41
N MET A 134 0.47 -4.73 -14.54
CA MET A 134 1.63 -5.50 -14.06
C MET A 134 2.90 -5.17 -14.84
N ARG A 135 2.82 -4.90 -16.16
CA ARG A 135 3.99 -4.48 -16.95
C ARG A 135 4.53 -3.13 -16.50
N GLU A 136 3.65 -2.22 -16.13
CA GLU A 136 4.00 -0.89 -15.63
C GLU A 136 4.52 -0.97 -14.19
N LEU A 137 3.74 -1.52 -13.26
CA LEU A 137 4.08 -1.62 -11.85
C LEU A 137 5.40 -2.35 -11.60
N ARG A 138 5.72 -3.38 -12.40
CA ARG A 138 7.01 -4.08 -12.30
C ARG A 138 8.22 -3.14 -12.35
N LYS A 139 8.11 -2.00 -13.04
CA LYS A 139 9.18 -1.01 -13.24
C LYS A 139 8.95 0.28 -12.45
N THR A 140 8.30 0.16 -11.30
CA THR A 140 8.02 1.30 -10.41
C THR A 140 8.62 1.09 -9.04
N TYR A 141 8.71 2.18 -8.29
CA TYR A 141 9.22 2.23 -6.93
C TYR A 141 8.20 2.89 -6.01
N GLY A 142 8.01 2.31 -4.83
CA GLY A 142 7.07 2.77 -3.81
C GLY A 142 7.77 3.44 -2.63
N LYS A 143 7.27 4.60 -2.19
CA LYS A 143 7.60 5.21 -0.90
C LYS A 143 6.40 5.11 0.02
N THR A 144 6.46 4.17 0.96
CA THR A 144 5.31 3.79 1.77
C THR A 144 5.53 4.13 3.23
N ILE A 145 4.59 4.90 3.79
CA ILE A 145 4.59 5.28 5.20
C ILE A 145 3.29 4.80 5.83
N HIS A 146 3.41 3.93 6.84
CA HIS A 146 2.30 3.59 7.71
C HIS A 146 2.26 4.55 8.89
N THR A 147 1.08 5.09 9.17
CA THR A 147 0.79 5.98 10.31
C THR A 147 0.00 5.27 11.41
N TRP A 148 -0.55 4.08 11.13
CA TRP A 148 -1.21 3.23 12.12
C TRP A 148 -0.54 1.85 12.18
N ILE A 149 0.16 1.59 13.29
CA ILE A 149 0.87 0.33 13.55
C ILE A 149 -0.09 -0.65 14.23
N PHE A 150 -1.09 -1.07 13.47
CA PHE A 150 -2.28 -1.75 13.99
C PHE A 150 -2.03 -3.17 14.52
N ASP A 151 -0.90 -3.78 14.13
CA ASP A 151 -0.45 -5.07 14.63
C ASP A 151 0.10 -4.97 16.07
N GLU A 152 0.45 -3.76 16.53
CA GLU A 152 0.78 -3.47 17.94
C GLU A 152 -0.36 -2.73 18.66
N TYR A 153 -0.94 -1.71 18.02
CA TYR A 153 -1.96 -0.83 18.57
C TYR A 153 -3.25 -0.95 17.76
N PRO A 154 -4.05 -2.01 17.95
CA PRO A 154 -5.20 -2.27 17.09
C PRO A 154 -6.30 -1.22 17.20
N ASP A 155 -6.42 -0.57 18.36
CA ASP A 155 -7.55 0.33 18.63
C ASP A 155 -7.29 1.79 18.22
N LEU A 156 -6.03 2.23 18.19
CA LEU A 156 -5.66 3.63 17.91
C LEU A 156 -4.33 3.75 17.14
N PRO A 157 -4.18 4.76 16.26
CA PRO A 157 -2.94 5.02 15.53
C PRO A 157 -1.89 5.68 16.44
N LEU A 158 -1.28 4.89 17.33
CA LEU A 158 -0.27 5.37 18.27
C LEU A 158 1.15 5.28 17.71
N GLY A 159 2.02 6.15 18.19
CA GLY A 159 3.44 6.14 17.88
C GLY A 159 3.82 6.91 16.62
N PRO A 160 5.13 6.95 16.28
CA PRO A 160 5.59 7.62 15.07
C PRO A 160 5.27 6.80 13.81
N PRO A 161 5.14 7.46 12.64
CA PRO A 161 5.00 6.76 11.38
C PRO A 161 6.17 5.80 11.10
N GLN A 162 5.91 4.71 10.40
CA GLN A 162 6.92 3.72 10.03
C GLN A 162 7.10 3.69 8.52
N LEU A 163 8.38 3.63 8.12
CA LEU A 163 8.74 3.34 6.74
C LEU A 163 8.50 1.87 6.47
N MET A 164 7.78 1.59 5.38
CA MET A 164 7.51 0.24 4.93
C MET A 164 8.30 -0.07 3.66
N MET A 165 8.59 -1.34 3.45
CA MET A 165 9.34 -1.85 2.31
C MET A 165 8.54 -2.92 1.58
N SER A 166 9.20 -3.60 0.66
CA SER A 166 8.72 -4.76 -0.08
C SER A 166 9.70 -5.93 0.08
N TRP A 167 9.24 -7.14 -0.26
CA TRP A 167 10.10 -8.31 -0.39
C TRP A 167 10.89 -8.26 -1.68
N THR A 168 12.12 -8.77 -1.64
CA THR A 168 13.01 -8.72 -2.80
C THR A 168 13.38 -10.10 -3.35
N ASN A 169 13.09 -11.15 -2.58
CA ASN A 169 13.38 -12.55 -2.92
C ASN A 169 12.50 -13.50 -2.09
N ASP A 170 12.49 -14.79 -2.46
CA ASP A 170 11.66 -15.82 -1.80
C ASP A 170 12.06 -16.02 -0.34
N SER A 171 13.37 -16.07 -0.06
CA SER A 171 13.87 -16.30 1.29
C SER A 171 13.51 -15.20 2.30
N ASP A 172 13.12 -14.01 1.84
CA ASP A 172 12.72 -12.89 2.70
C ASP A 172 11.39 -13.17 3.44
N TRP A 173 10.56 -14.11 2.96
CA TRP A 173 9.19 -14.29 3.49
C TRP A 173 8.76 -15.74 3.74
N GLU A 174 9.67 -16.70 3.64
CA GLU A 174 9.39 -18.14 3.82
C GLU A 174 8.99 -18.59 5.23
N THR A 175 8.68 -17.67 6.16
CA THR A 175 8.18 -18.03 7.49
C THR A 175 6.79 -18.66 7.41
N GLU A 176 6.48 -19.57 8.32
CA GLU A 176 5.18 -20.25 8.33
C GLU A 176 4.04 -19.27 8.62
N GLU A 177 4.30 -18.25 9.45
CA GLU A 177 3.36 -17.18 9.75
C GLU A 177 3.00 -16.37 8.50
N PHE A 178 4.00 -16.00 7.69
CA PHE A 178 3.74 -15.21 6.49
C PHE A 178 3.12 -16.04 5.37
N LYS A 179 3.53 -17.31 5.20
CA LYS A 179 2.84 -18.25 4.31
C LYS A 179 1.36 -18.40 4.68
N ALA A 180 1.04 -18.48 5.98
CA ALA A 180 -0.34 -18.53 6.44
C ALA A 180 -1.10 -17.23 6.13
N ALA A 181 -0.46 -16.07 6.26
CA ALA A 181 -1.06 -14.78 5.89
C ALA A 181 -1.35 -14.68 4.38
N VAL A 182 -0.42 -15.15 3.53
CA VAL A 182 -0.61 -15.23 2.07
C VAL A 182 -1.76 -16.19 1.74
N ALA A 183 -1.79 -17.37 2.34
CA ALA A 183 -2.87 -18.35 2.13
C ALA A 183 -4.24 -17.80 2.57
N ALA A 184 -4.31 -17.06 3.68
CA ALA A 184 -5.53 -16.41 4.13
C ALA A 184 -6.02 -15.34 3.14
N ARG A 185 -5.11 -14.51 2.61
CA ARG A 185 -5.41 -13.54 1.55
C ARG A 185 -5.92 -14.23 0.30
N ASP A 186 -5.24 -15.29 -0.13
CA ASP A 186 -5.59 -16.04 -1.34
C ASP A 186 -6.99 -16.66 -1.21
N ALA A 187 -7.33 -17.20 -0.04
CA ALA A 187 -8.67 -17.70 0.25
C ALA A 187 -9.74 -16.59 0.26
N GLU A 188 -9.45 -15.43 0.87
CA GLU A 188 -10.38 -14.28 0.92
C GLU A 188 -10.67 -13.70 -0.47
N LEU A 189 -9.64 -13.56 -1.31
CA LEU A 189 -9.76 -13.00 -2.65
C LEU A 189 -10.12 -14.06 -3.71
N GLY A 190 -10.09 -15.34 -3.35
CA GLY A 190 -10.30 -16.45 -4.27
C GLY A 190 -9.21 -16.59 -5.34
N VAL A 191 -7.97 -16.19 -5.05
CA VAL A 191 -6.83 -16.16 -5.99
C VAL A 191 -5.75 -17.18 -5.62
N SER A 192 -4.72 -17.32 -6.45
CA SER A 192 -3.53 -18.14 -6.15
C SER A 192 -2.26 -17.33 -6.41
N THR A 193 -1.46 -17.11 -5.38
CA THR A 193 -0.15 -16.45 -5.46
C THR A 193 0.77 -17.17 -6.43
N GLU A 194 0.92 -18.49 -6.30
CA GLU A 194 1.75 -19.30 -7.20
C GLU A 194 1.18 -19.37 -8.63
N GLY A 195 -0.15 -19.41 -8.77
CA GLY A 195 -0.81 -19.34 -10.06
C GLY A 195 -0.50 -18.02 -10.78
N LYS A 196 -0.55 -16.89 -10.06
CA LYS A 196 -0.20 -15.57 -10.57
C LYS A 196 1.28 -15.47 -10.92
N ARG A 197 2.16 -16.02 -10.08
CA ARG A 197 3.61 -16.14 -10.38
C ARG A 197 3.84 -16.81 -11.73
N THR A 198 3.23 -17.98 -11.92
CA THR A 198 3.33 -18.78 -13.15
C THR A 198 2.76 -18.02 -14.37
N LEU A 199 1.56 -17.45 -14.22
CA LEU A 199 0.91 -16.66 -15.28
C LEU A 199 1.76 -15.47 -15.70
N ARG A 200 2.26 -14.69 -14.73
CA ARG A 200 3.04 -13.47 -14.96
C ARG A 200 4.36 -13.76 -15.64
N ALA A 201 5.02 -14.85 -15.27
CA ALA A 201 6.24 -15.31 -15.95
C ALA A 201 6.03 -15.58 -17.47
N ALA A 202 4.80 -15.87 -17.91
CA ALA A 202 4.48 -16.13 -19.31
C ALA A 202 4.34 -14.86 -20.17
N TYR A 203 3.91 -13.72 -19.61
CA TYR A 203 3.64 -12.49 -20.37
C TYR A 203 4.49 -11.28 -19.99
N LEU A 204 5.14 -11.30 -18.81
CA LEU A 204 6.05 -10.22 -18.42
C LEU A 204 7.29 -10.22 -19.33
N PRO A 205 7.76 -9.04 -19.77
CA PRO A 205 8.96 -8.95 -20.59
C PRO A 205 10.18 -9.56 -19.91
N LYS A 206 10.92 -10.40 -20.63
CA LYS A 206 12.24 -10.91 -20.23
C LYS A 206 13.34 -9.93 -20.65
N ASP A 207 13.22 -8.69 -20.20
CA ASP A 207 14.03 -7.55 -20.63
C ASP A 207 15.28 -7.31 -19.77
N GLY A 208 15.52 -8.17 -18.77
CA GLY A 208 16.66 -8.02 -17.86
C GLY A 208 16.57 -6.79 -16.97
N PHE A 209 15.39 -6.22 -16.77
CA PHE A 209 15.19 -5.12 -15.83
C PHE A 209 15.57 -5.56 -14.41
N GLU A 210 16.55 -4.87 -13.84
CA GLU A 210 16.96 -4.97 -12.45
C GLU A 210 16.72 -3.63 -11.74
N PRO A 211 16.18 -3.63 -10.50
CA PRO A 211 15.99 -2.41 -9.73
C PRO A 211 17.32 -1.71 -9.45
N ASP A 212 17.29 -0.39 -9.35
CA ASP A 212 18.44 0.41 -8.90
C ASP A 212 18.81 0.02 -7.46
N ALA A 213 20.07 -0.34 -7.24
CA ALA A 213 20.58 -0.86 -5.96
C ALA A 213 20.50 0.13 -4.78
N LYS A 214 20.05 1.37 -5.02
CA LYS A 214 19.81 2.38 -4.00
C LYS A 214 18.36 2.42 -3.51
N ALA A 215 17.44 1.77 -4.24
CA ALA A 215 16.18 1.32 -3.66
C ALA A 215 16.43 0.12 -2.73
N ASP A 216 15.39 -0.38 -2.07
CA ASP A 216 15.44 -1.60 -1.26
C ASP A 216 16.61 -1.60 -0.26
N TYR A 217 16.95 -0.41 0.25
CA TYR A 217 18.17 -0.14 1.00
C TYR A 217 18.48 -1.15 2.13
N PRO A 218 17.49 -1.63 2.91
CA PRO A 218 17.73 -2.66 3.92
C PRO A 218 18.28 -3.98 3.38
N THR A 219 17.90 -4.37 2.17
CA THR A 219 18.37 -5.59 1.51
C THR A 219 19.84 -5.51 1.14
N HIS A 220 20.32 -4.33 0.71
CA HIS A 220 21.68 -4.21 0.15
C HIS A 220 22.76 -3.89 1.18
N CYS A 221 22.43 -3.23 2.29
CA CYS A 221 23.43 -2.76 3.24
C CYS A 221 23.25 -3.24 4.69
N GLY A 222 22.18 -4.00 4.98
CA GLY A 222 21.86 -4.46 6.34
C GLY A 222 21.51 -3.34 7.32
N LYS A 223 21.28 -2.11 6.83
CA LYS A 223 20.84 -0.96 7.61
C LYS A 223 19.52 -0.46 7.05
N SER A 224 18.70 0.12 7.93
CA SER A 224 17.41 0.66 7.54
C SER A 224 17.19 2.05 8.11
N VAL A 225 16.16 2.73 7.60
CA VAL A 225 15.68 3.99 8.14
C VAL A 225 14.53 3.72 9.09
N MET A 226 14.67 4.21 10.31
CA MET A 226 13.61 4.25 11.31
C MET A 226 13.27 5.72 11.58
N LEU A 227 11.99 6.08 11.44
CA LEU A 227 11.53 7.42 11.76
C LEU A 227 11.33 7.51 13.27
N LYS A 228 12.10 8.37 13.93
CA LYS A 228 11.99 8.64 15.36
C LYS A 228 11.60 10.10 15.59
N PRO A 229 10.67 10.37 16.51
CA PRO A 229 10.34 11.75 16.87
C PRO A 229 11.55 12.40 17.56
N VAL A 230 11.79 13.66 17.23
CA VAL A 230 12.84 14.50 17.85
C VAL A 230 12.19 15.81 18.24
N GLU A 231 12.37 16.22 19.49
CA GLU A 231 11.90 17.53 19.97
C GLU A 231 12.77 18.63 19.36
N VAL A 232 12.13 19.67 18.85
CA VAL A 232 12.78 20.85 18.25
C VAL A 232 12.05 22.10 18.71
N ASP A 233 12.78 23.21 18.80
CA ASP A 233 12.18 24.50 19.15
C ASP A 233 11.20 24.95 18.06
N VAL A 234 10.02 25.41 18.49
CA VAL A 234 9.05 26.04 17.59
C VAL A 234 9.61 27.41 17.17
N LYS A 235 9.77 27.63 15.87
CA LYS A 235 10.08 28.97 15.36
C LYS A 235 8.90 29.89 15.69
N PRO A 236 9.09 30.98 16.45
CA PRO A 236 8.03 31.94 16.69
C PRO A 236 7.61 32.59 15.37
N LEU A 237 6.35 33.02 15.31
CA LEU A 237 5.77 33.75 14.18
C LEU A 237 6.47 35.09 13.92
#